data_AF-A0A7J6SCK6-F1
#
_entry.id   AF-A0A7J6SCK6-F1
#
_cell.length_a   1.000
_cell.length_b   1.000
_cell.length_c   1.000
_cell.angle_alpha   90.00
_cell.angle_beta   90.00
_cell.angle_gamma   90.00
#
_symmetry.space_group_name_H-M   'P 1'
#
loop_
_entity.id
_entity.type
_entity.pdbx_description
1 polymer ?
#
loop_
_entity_poly.entity_id
_entity_poly.type
_entity_poly.pdbx_seq_one_letter_code
_entity_poly.pdbx_strand_id
1 'polypeptide(L)'
;DLLFSQIYHPAAKLVVMAVQAQEQECGDATNLVSILIGELLENAEQLLKQGIHASDIIRGYEMAGDRVVKYLNDNDDLVAYTLGDVKSVDQISTAIKSVLGAKQYGLEDTLTRLVASACCSVMPEDPKKFDIDNIRVAKLPGCGNIHNSYVVDGMVTTRDTMGIEKHKKNCKV
;
A
#
# COMPACT_ATOMS: atom_id res chain seq x y z
N ASP A 1 2.44 8.64 12.17
CA ASP A 1 2.22 10.05 12.59
C ASP A 1 3.34 10.70 13.42
N LEU A 2 3.81 10.11 14.54
CA LEU A 2 4.84 10.73 15.41
C LEU A 2 6.24 10.94 14.78
N LEU A 3 6.54 10.26 13.67
CA LEU A 3 7.84 10.39 13.00
C LEU A 3 7.96 11.65 12.13
N PHE A 4 6.83 12.20 11.67
CA PHE A 4 6.79 13.36 10.76
C PHE A 4 6.54 14.70 11.46
N SER A 5 6.07 14.68 12.73
CA SER A 5 5.91 15.88 13.55
C SER A 5 7.24 16.51 13.99
N GLN A 6 8.37 15.88 13.67
CA GLN A 6 9.72 16.36 14.00
C GLN A 6 10.37 17.16 12.86
N ILE A 7 9.69 17.31 11.71
CA ILE A 7 10.22 18.02 10.55
C ILE A 7 9.84 19.50 10.66
N TYR A 8 10.83 20.32 11.01
CA TYR A 8 10.64 21.77 11.19
C TYR A 8 10.75 22.57 9.88
N HIS A 9 11.43 22.03 8.86
CA HIS A 9 11.66 22.77 7.61
C HIS A 9 10.40 22.81 6.74
N PRO A 10 9.87 24.00 6.38
CA PRO A 10 8.62 24.12 5.61
C PRO A 10 8.66 23.39 4.26
N ALA A 11 9.78 23.45 3.53
CA ALA A 11 9.89 22.74 2.25
C ALA A 11 9.85 21.21 2.42
N ALA A 12 10.46 20.68 3.48
CA ALA A 12 10.41 19.25 3.76
C ALA A 12 9.00 18.81 4.17
N LYS A 13 8.24 19.69 4.83
CA LYS A 13 6.82 19.45 5.13
C LYS A 13 5.98 19.27 3.87
N LEU A 14 6.25 20.02 2.79
CA LEU A 14 5.54 19.83 1.51
C LEU A 14 5.82 18.45 0.91
N VAL A 15 7.06 17.97 0.96
CA VAL A 15 7.42 16.62 0.50
C VAL A 15 6.68 15.55 1.31
N VAL A 16 6.64 15.70 2.63
CA VAL A 16 5.90 14.79 3.52
C VAL A 16 4.42 14.77 3.19
N MET A 17 3.81 15.93 2.95
CA MET A 17 2.39 16.00 2.58
C MET A 17 2.11 15.27 1.25
N ALA A 18 3.03 15.35 0.27
CA ALA A 18 2.90 14.59 -0.97
C ALA A 18 3.00 13.08 -0.75
N VAL A 19 3.91 12.63 0.10
CA VAL A 19 4.05 11.21 0.47
C VAL A 19 2.81 10.70 1.22
N GLN A 20 2.23 11.51 2.10
CA GLN A 20 0.99 11.17 2.82
C GLN A 20 -0.21 11.06 1.88
N ALA A 21 -0.32 11.93 0.88
CA ALA A 21 -1.36 11.82 -0.13
C ALA A 21 -1.24 10.50 -0.91
N GLN A 22 -0.02 10.09 -1.28
CA GLN A 22 0.22 8.80 -1.93
C GLN A 22 -0.16 7.61 -1.04
N GLU A 23 0.18 7.67 0.26
CA GLU A 23 -0.19 6.64 1.23
C GLU A 23 -1.72 6.52 1.37
N GLN A 24 -2.44 7.65 1.34
CA GLN A 24 -3.89 7.66 1.49
C GLN A 24 -4.63 7.15 0.23
N GLU A 25 -4.15 7.49 -0.97
CA GLU A 25 -4.83 7.13 -2.22
C GLU A 25 -4.45 5.73 -2.73
N CYS A 26 -3.16 5.39 -2.69
CA CYS A 26 -2.63 4.13 -3.26
C CYS A 26 -2.17 3.14 -2.18
N GLY A 27 -1.67 3.63 -1.05
CA GLY A 27 -1.20 2.78 0.05
C GLY A 27 0.16 2.11 -0.17
N ASP A 28 0.83 2.36 -1.30
CA ASP A 28 2.16 1.83 -1.59
C ASP A 28 3.04 2.85 -2.35
N ALA A 29 4.32 2.50 -2.54
CA ALA A 29 5.31 3.30 -3.27
C ALA A 29 5.60 4.70 -2.68
N THR A 30 5.35 4.91 -1.39
CA THR A 30 5.68 6.14 -0.67
C THR A 30 7.16 6.52 -0.77
N ASN A 31 8.05 5.51 -0.69
CA ASN A 31 9.49 5.70 -0.85
C ASN A 31 9.86 6.17 -2.27
N LEU A 32 9.20 5.64 -3.30
CA LEU A 32 9.44 6.04 -4.68
C LEU A 32 9.14 7.52 -4.87
N VAL A 33 7.99 7.99 -4.35
CA VAL A 33 7.61 9.41 -4.42
C VAL A 33 8.65 10.30 -3.75
N SER A 34 9.13 9.91 -2.56
CA SER A 34 10.15 10.69 -1.86
C SER A 34 11.48 10.78 -2.64
N ILE A 35 11.93 9.67 -3.21
CA ILE A 35 13.18 9.62 -3.99
C ILE A 35 13.03 10.42 -5.29
N LEU A 36 11.90 10.25 -5.98
CA LEU A 36 11.60 10.95 -7.23
C LEU A 36 11.57 12.47 -7.03
N ILE A 37 10.95 12.95 -5.96
CA ILE A 37 10.96 14.39 -5.63
C ILE A 37 12.39 14.88 -5.39
N GLY A 38 13.20 14.12 -4.65
CA GLY A 38 14.61 14.47 -4.39
C GLY A 38 15.40 14.63 -5.69
N GLU A 39 15.29 13.64 -6.59
CA GLU A 39 15.99 13.64 -7.88
C GLU A 39 15.51 14.78 -8.80
N LEU A 40 14.21 15.06 -8.84
CA LEU A 40 13.66 16.17 -9.63
C LEU A 40 14.14 17.53 -9.13
N LEU A 41 14.30 17.69 -7.80
CA LEU A 41 14.81 18.91 -7.20
C LEU A 41 16.32 19.09 -7.44
N GLU A 42 17.11 18.01 -7.38
CA GLU A 42 18.54 18.05 -7.71
C GLU A 42 18.76 18.46 -9.19
N ASN A 43 17.99 17.87 -10.10
CA ASN A 43 18.02 18.26 -11.51
C ASN A 43 17.56 19.71 -11.73
N ALA A 44 16.53 20.16 -10.99
CA ALA A 44 16.09 21.55 -11.04
C ALA A 44 17.18 22.51 -10.54
N GLU A 45 17.93 22.15 -9.50
CA GLU A 45 19.05 22.95 -9.00
C GLU A 45 20.14 23.11 -10.07
N GLN A 46 20.46 22.05 -10.82
CA GLN A 46 21.43 22.10 -11.92
C GLN A 46 20.97 23.05 -13.04
N LEU A 47 19.69 22.99 -13.42
CA LEU A 47 19.11 23.87 -14.45
C LEU A 47 19.09 25.35 -13.99
N LEU A 48 18.80 25.59 -12.71
CA LEU A 48 18.89 26.94 -12.13
C LEU A 48 20.33 27.47 -12.16
N LYS A 49 21.33 26.64 -11.87
CA LYS A 49 22.77 27.01 -11.97
C LYS A 49 23.18 27.34 -13.40
N GLN A 50 22.53 26.75 -14.40
CA GLN A 50 22.73 27.06 -15.82
C GLN A 50 22.03 28.36 -16.28
N GLY A 51 21.28 29.02 -15.39
CA GLY A 51 20.59 30.28 -15.68
C GLY A 51 19.20 30.13 -16.27
N ILE A 52 18.61 28.93 -16.23
CA ILE A 52 17.24 28.69 -16.69
C ILE A 52 16.26 29.24 -15.64
N HIS A 53 15.23 29.96 -16.08
CA HIS A 53 14.24 30.54 -15.18
C HIS A 53 13.35 29.46 -14.57
N ALA A 54 13.05 29.56 -13.27
CA ALA A 54 12.27 28.56 -12.53
C ALA A 54 10.90 28.27 -13.18
N SER A 55 10.24 29.28 -13.75
CA SER A 55 8.96 29.10 -14.46
C SER A 55 9.06 28.19 -15.68
N ASP A 56 10.18 28.22 -16.40
CA ASP A 56 10.39 27.34 -17.55
C ASP A 56 10.65 25.90 -17.11
N ILE A 57 11.34 25.71 -15.98
CA ILE A 57 11.56 24.37 -15.39
C ILE A 57 10.22 23.76 -14.98
N ILE A 58 9.37 24.51 -14.28
CA ILE A 58 8.04 24.05 -13.85
C ILE A 58 7.22 23.61 -15.07
N ARG A 59 7.13 24.47 -16.10
CA ARG A 59 6.40 24.15 -17.33
C ARG A 59 6.97 22.92 -18.04
N GLY A 60 8.29 22.78 -18.05
CA GLY A 60 8.96 21.60 -18.62
C GLY A 60 8.59 20.32 -17.89
N TYR A 61 8.54 20.34 -16.56
CA TYR A 61 8.14 19.19 -15.74
C TYR A 61 6.65 18.85 -15.89
N GLU A 62 5.77 19.85 -15.99
CA GLU A 62 4.34 19.61 -16.28
C GLU A 62 4.16 18.92 -17.64
N MET A 63 4.82 19.43 -18.70
CA MET A 63 4.77 18.83 -20.03
C MET A 63 5.33 17.40 -20.06
N ALA A 64 6.43 17.16 -19.31
CA ALA A 64 7.01 15.82 -19.19
C ALA A 64 6.07 14.87 -18.45
N GLY A 65 5.45 15.31 -17.35
CA GLY A 65 4.47 14.55 -16.59
C GLY A 65 3.29 14.09 -17.45
N ASP A 66 2.69 15.02 -18.20
CA ASP A 66 1.59 14.72 -19.13
C ASP A 66 2.01 13.68 -20.19
N ARG A 67 3.23 13.78 -20.70
CA ARG A 67 3.75 12.84 -21.70
C ARG A 67 3.98 11.45 -21.11
N VAL A 68 4.48 11.37 -19.89
CA VAL A 68 4.71 10.12 -19.16
C VAL A 68 3.37 9.44 -18.88
N VAL A 69 2.36 10.16 -18.38
CA VAL A 69 1.03 9.58 -18.12
C VAL A 69 0.40 9.03 -19.40
N LYS A 70 0.47 9.78 -20.51
CA LYS A 70 0.02 9.28 -21.82
C LYS A 70 0.78 8.03 -22.24
N TYR A 71 2.10 8.04 -22.10
CA TYR A 71 2.93 6.89 -22.43
C TYR A 71 2.56 5.66 -21.58
N LEU A 72 2.32 5.80 -20.28
CA LEU A 72 1.91 4.70 -19.41
C LEU A 72 0.54 4.12 -19.80
N ASN A 73 -0.39 4.96 -20.25
CA ASN A 73 -1.73 4.52 -20.67
C ASN A 73 -1.74 3.89 -22.07
N ASP A 74 -0.87 4.35 -22.97
CA ASP A 74 -0.83 3.89 -24.36
C ASP A 74 -0.01 2.59 -24.55
N ASN A 75 0.88 2.26 -23.60
CA ASN A 75 1.78 1.11 -23.70
C ASN A 75 1.35 -0.03 -22.76
N ASP A 76 0.45 -0.88 -23.24
CA ASP A 76 0.06 -2.12 -22.57
C ASP A 76 1.24 -3.12 -22.41
N ASP A 77 2.31 -2.95 -23.18
CA ASP A 77 3.54 -3.78 -23.09
C ASP A 77 4.25 -3.64 -21.73
N LEU A 78 3.94 -2.61 -20.95
CA LEU A 78 4.48 -2.44 -19.60
C LEU A 78 3.78 -3.33 -18.57
N VAL A 79 2.64 -3.94 -18.93
CA VAL A 79 1.88 -4.81 -18.03
C VAL A 79 2.52 -6.19 -17.99
N ALA A 80 3.26 -6.46 -16.92
CA ALA A 80 3.91 -7.76 -16.73
C ALA A 80 2.92 -8.90 -16.41
N TYR A 81 1.80 -8.58 -15.77
CA TYR A 81 0.80 -9.57 -15.39
C TYR A 81 -0.58 -8.93 -15.21
N THR A 82 -1.59 -9.50 -15.86
CA THR A 82 -3.00 -9.08 -15.72
C THR A 82 -3.76 -10.15 -14.94
N LEU A 83 -4.43 -9.73 -13.87
CA LEU A 83 -5.30 -10.59 -13.09
C LEU A 83 -6.53 -10.97 -13.92
N GLY A 84 -6.85 -12.27 -13.97
CA GLY A 84 -8.05 -12.77 -14.64
C GLY A 84 -9.24 -12.86 -13.69
N ASP A 85 -9.12 -13.72 -12.68
CA ASP A 85 -10.13 -13.94 -11.66
C ASP A 85 -9.68 -13.35 -10.32
N VAL A 86 -10.35 -12.28 -9.91
CA VAL A 86 -10.08 -11.53 -8.68
C VAL A 86 -10.52 -12.31 -7.42
N LYS A 87 -11.09 -13.51 -7.57
CA LYS A 87 -11.46 -14.40 -6.46
C LYS A 87 -10.50 -15.58 -6.28
N SER A 88 -9.49 -15.72 -7.15
CA SER A 88 -8.50 -16.78 -7.05
C SER A 88 -7.35 -16.39 -6.12
N VAL A 89 -7.15 -17.18 -5.07
CA VAL A 89 -6.07 -16.99 -4.10
C VAL A 89 -4.69 -17.02 -4.77
N ASP A 90 -4.47 -17.91 -5.74
CA ASP A 90 -3.18 -18.06 -6.41
C ASP A 90 -2.84 -16.87 -7.32
N GLN A 91 -3.85 -16.33 -8.02
CA GLN A 91 -3.66 -15.17 -8.88
C GLN A 91 -3.38 -13.91 -8.07
N ILE A 92 -4.17 -13.67 -7.02
CA ILE A 92 -3.95 -12.55 -6.09
C ILE A 92 -2.59 -12.70 -5.40
N SER A 93 -2.22 -13.93 -5.01
CA SER A 93 -0.92 -14.18 -4.38
C SER A 93 0.23 -13.78 -5.31
N THR A 94 0.14 -14.12 -6.59
CA THR A 94 1.18 -13.75 -7.57
C THR A 94 1.33 -12.23 -7.68
N ALA A 95 0.22 -11.48 -7.69
CA ALA A 95 0.25 -10.02 -7.78
C ALA A 95 0.80 -9.33 -6.51
N ILE A 96 0.44 -9.83 -5.33
CA ILE A 96 0.80 -9.18 -4.04
C ILE A 96 2.20 -9.60 -3.55
N LYS A 97 2.73 -10.72 -4.03
CA LYS A 97 4.02 -11.28 -3.57
C LYS A 97 5.16 -10.27 -3.64
N SER A 98 5.27 -9.50 -4.72
CA SER A 98 6.33 -8.49 -4.90
C SER A 98 6.26 -7.39 -3.83
N VAL A 99 5.05 -6.90 -3.52
CA VAL A 99 4.80 -5.84 -2.54
C VAL A 99 5.17 -6.29 -1.13
N LEU A 100 4.85 -7.54 -0.78
CA LEU A 100 5.17 -8.11 0.53
C LEU A 100 6.65 -8.50 0.65
N GLY A 101 7.24 -9.05 -0.41
CA GLY A 101 8.67 -9.40 -0.46
C GLY A 101 9.57 -8.19 -0.25
N ALA A 102 9.18 -7.01 -0.76
CA ALA A 102 9.90 -5.76 -0.52
C ALA A 102 9.88 -5.29 0.95
N LYS A 103 8.90 -5.73 1.74
CA LYS A 103 8.70 -5.32 3.14
C LYS A 103 9.19 -6.36 4.14
N GLN A 104 8.97 -7.65 3.85
CA GLN A 104 9.36 -8.76 4.73
C GLN A 104 9.97 -9.92 3.94
N TYR A 105 11.29 -9.87 3.82
CA TYR A 105 12.06 -10.91 3.15
C TYR A 105 11.97 -12.26 3.90
N GLY A 106 11.81 -13.35 3.16
CA GLY A 106 11.79 -14.72 3.68
C GLY A 106 10.44 -15.20 4.24
N LEU A 107 9.47 -14.32 4.44
CA LEU A 107 8.10 -14.68 4.87
C LEU A 107 7.02 -14.34 3.84
N GLU A 108 7.44 -13.86 2.66
CA GLU A 108 6.58 -13.46 1.56
C GLU A 108 5.53 -14.52 1.23
N ASP A 109 5.90 -15.80 1.06
CA ASP A 109 4.94 -16.84 0.67
C ASP A 109 3.87 -17.12 1.74
N THR A 110 4.24 -17.01 3.02
CA THR A 110 3.28 -17.25 4.11
C THR A 110 2.33 -16.08 4.23
N LEU A 111 2.87 -14.85 4.26
CA LEU A 111 2.07 -13.64 4.37
C LEU A 111 1.17 -13.42 3.15
N THR A 112 1.70 -13.66 1.96
CA THR A 112 0.96 -13.52 0.70
C THR A 112 -0.27 -14.43 0.69
N ARG A 113 -0.13 -15.69 1.08
CA ARG A 113 -1.27 -16.62 1.16
C ARG A 113 -2.31 -16.19 2.19
N LEU A 114 -1.89 -15.71 3.35
CA LEU A 114 -2.81 -15.23 4.39
C LEU A 114 -3.58 -13.99 3.92
N VAL A 115 -2.88 -13.01 3.33
CA VAL A 115 -3.48 -11.78 2.81
C VAL A 115 -4.41 -12.11 1.64
N ALA A 116 -3.98 -12.94 0.69
CA ALA A 116 -4.80 -13.34 -0.46
C ALA A 116 -6.07 -14.08 -0.02
N SER A 117 -5.96 -14.99 0.95
CA SER A 117 -7.13 -15.69 1.52
C SER A 117 -8.11 -14.71 2.18
N ALA A 118 -7.61 -13.78 3.01
CA ALA A 118 -8.45 -12.76 3.64
C ALA A 118 -9.13 -11.84 2.62
N CYS A 119 -8.41 -11.43 1.57
CA CYS A 119 -8.97 -10.64 0.48
C CYS A 119 -10.07 -11.41 -0.28
N CYS A 120 -9.87 -12.71 -0.54
CA CYS A 120 -10.87 -13.54 -1.22
C CYS A 120 -12.16 -13.69 -0.39
N SER A 121 -12.05 -13.86 0.93
CA SER A 121 -13.23 -13.95 1.82
C SER A 121 -14.09 -12.69 1.84
N VAL A 122 -13.47 -11.52 1.65
CA VAL A 122 -14.14 -10.20 1.71
C VAL A 122 -14.50 -9.65 0.33
N MET A 123 -14.00 -10.27 -0.75
CA MET A 123 -14.15 -9.76 -2.11
C MET A 123 -15.64 -9.68 -2.52
N PRO A 124 -16.19 -8.46 -2.75
CA PRO A 124 -17.56 -8.29 -3.24
C PRO A 124 -17.69 -8.75 -4.71
N GLU A 125 -18.93 -8.84 -5.20
CA GLU A 125 -19.17 -9.13 -6.63
C GLU A 125 -18.65 -8.05 -7.56
N ASP A 126 -18.65 -6.79 -7.10
CA ASP A 126 -18.06 -5.65 -7.80
C ASP A 126 -16.73 -5.27 -7.13
N PRO A 127 -15.57 -5.60 -7.72
CA PRO A 127 -14.26 -5.34 -7.12
C PRO A 127 -14.00 -3.88 -6.77
N LYS A 128 -14.70 -2.93 -7.41
CA LYS A 128 -14.54 -1.49 -7.14
C LYS A 128 -15.08 -1.06 -5.77
N LYS A 129 -15.94 -1.87 -5.17
CA LYS A 129 -16.53 -1.62 -3.83
C LYS A 129 -15.76 -2.32 -2.72
N PHE A 130 -14.55 -2.78 -3.01
CA PHE A 130 -13.71 -3.41 -2.01
C PHE A 130 -13.37 -2.40 -0.90
N ASP A 131 -13.72 -2.76 0.33
CA ASP A 131 -13.45 -1.94 1.51
C ASP A 131 -12.39 -2.62 2.37
N ILE A 132 -11.30 -1.90 2.63
CA ILE A 132 -10.14 -2.36 3.38
C ILE A 132 -10.48 -2.52 4.86
N ASP A 133 -11.45 -1.77 5.39
CA ASP A 133 -11.83 -1.80 6.81
C ASP A 133 -12.47 -3.13 7.25
N ASN A 134 -12.94 -3.93 6.27
CA ASN A 134 -13.46 -5.27 6.50
C ASN A 134 -12.37 -6.29 6.85
N ILE A 135 -11.11 -5.99 6.54
CA ILE A 135 -9.96 -6.84 6.89
C ILE A 135 -9.29 -6.26 8.12
N ARG A 136 -9.33 -7.00 9.23
CA ARG A 136 -8.69 -6.60 10.49
C ARG A 136 -7.63 -7.59 10.93
N VAL A 137 -6.55 -7.06 11.50
CA VAL A 137 -5.44 -7.86 12.02
C VAL A 137 -5.49 -7.87 13.55
N ALA A 138 -5.82 -9.02 14.13
CA ALA A 138 -5.75 -9.24 15.58
C ALA A 138 -4.38 -9.82 15.96
N LYS A 139 -3.53 -9.00 16.59
CA LYS A 139 -2.22 -9.44 17.08
C LYS A 139 -2.36 -10.09 18.46
N LEU A 140 -2.12 -11.39 18.54
CA LEU A 140 -2.13 -12.16 19.79
C LEU A 140 -0.67 -12.41 20.25
N PRO A 141 -0.21 -11.81 21.35
CA PRO A 141 1.14 -12.06 21.85
C PRO A 141 1.24 -13.48 22.40
N GLY A 142 2.39 -14.13 22.17
CA GLY A 142 2.68 -15.47 22.72
C GLY A 142 2.32 -16.66 21.83
N CYS A 143 1.71 -16.46 20.65
CA CYS A 143 1.34 -17.53 19.71
C CYS A 143 2.52 -18.16 18.93
N GLY A 144 3.76 -17.78 19.27
CA GLY A 144 4.97 -18.33 18.66
C GLY A 144 5.32 -17.65 17.33
N ASN A 145 5.58 -18.46 16.29
CA ASN A 145 6.07 -17.99 14.99
C ASN A 145 4.92 -17.54 14.08
N ILE A 146 5.22 -16.66 13.13
CA ILE A 146 4.26 -16.12 12.15
C ILE A 146 3.58 -17.20 11.31
N HIS A 147 4.24 -18.36 11.11
CA HIS A 147 3.66 -19.51 10.41
C HIS A 147 2.43 -20.11 11.11
N ASN A 148 2.23 -19.82 12.40
CA ASN A 148 1.02 -20.23 13.14
C ASN A 148 -0.16 -19.26 12.92
N SER A 149 0.02 -18.19 12.13
CA SER A 149 -1.05 -17.25 11.82
C SER A 149 -2.03 -17.88 10.84
N TYR A 150 -3.32 -17.59 11.01
CA TYR A 150 -4.39 -18.09 10.14
C TYR A 150 -5.47 -17.02 9.98
N VAL A 151 -6.27 -17.18 8.93
CA VAL A 151 -7.42 -16.30 8.64
C VAL A 151 -8.65 -16.86 9.35
N VAL A 152 -9.44 -15.97 9.94
CA VAL A 152 -10.71 -16.29 10.60
C VAL A 152 -11.83 -15.61 9.83
N ASP A 153 -12.83 -16.39 9.43
CA ASP A 153 -14.05 -15.85 8.82
C ASP A 153 -14.96 -15.28 9.91
N GLY A 154 -14.78 -14.00 10.22
CA GLY A 154 -15.55 -13.28 11.22
C GLY A 154 -14.72 -12.24 11.98
N MET A 155 -15.34 -11.61 12.97
CA MET A 155 -14.68 -10.62 13.82
C MET A 155 -13.96 -11.31 14.99
N VAL A 156 -12.67 -10.99 15.18
CA VAL A 156 -11.87 -11.44 16.31
C VAL A 156 -11.60 -10.28 17.26
N THR A 157 -11.87 -10.48 18.55
CA THR A 157 -11.53 -9.52 19.61
C THR A 157 -10.39 -10.06 20.47
N THR A 158 -9.42 -9.21 20.82
CA THR A 158 -8.27 -9.60 21.65
C THR A 158 -8.57 -9.69 23.14
N ARG A 159 -9.77 -9.26 23.58
CA ARG A 159 -10.20 -9.33 24.96
C ARG A 159 -10.82 -10.70 25.26
N ASP A 160 -10.47 -11.27 26.41
CA ASP A 160 -11.12 -12.48 26.92
C ASP A 160 -12.54 -12.14 27.44
N THR A 161 -13.37 -13.16 27.53
CA THR A 161 -14.72 -13.06 28.07
C THR A 161 -14.69 -12.74 29.57
N MET A 162 -15.47 -11.75 30.01
CA MET A 162 -15.63 -11.43 31.44
C MET A 162 -16.64 -12.35 32.14
N GLY A 163 -17.44 -13.11 31.39
CA GLY A 163 -18.46 -14.03 31.90
C GLY A 163 -17.97 -15.48 32.01
N ILE A 164 -18.86 -16.33 32.54
CA ILE A 164 -18.61 -17.77 32.70
C ILE A 164 -18.73 -18.51 31.36
N GLU A 165 -19.64 -18.05 30.50
CA GLU A 165 -19.92 -18.65 29.19
C GLU A 165 -18.86 -18.23 28.16
N LYS A 166 -17.93 -19.14 27.84
CA LYS A 166 -16.85 -18.90 26.86
C LYS A 166 -17.19 -19.33 25.44
N HIS A 167 -18.20 -20.18 25.25
CA HIS A 167 -18.55 -20.69 23.93
C HIS A 167 -20.06 -20.84 23.78
N LYS A 168 -20.62 -20.17 22.78
CA LYS A 168 -22.05 -20.20 22.47
C LYS A 168 -22.27 -20.27 20.96
N LYS A 169 -23.09 -21.22 20.51
CA LYS A 169 -23.53 -21.33 19.10
C LYS A 169 -24.83 -20.54 18.91
N ASN A 170 -25.02 -19.94 17.74
CA ASN A 170 -26.20 -19.14 17.37
C ASN A 170 -26.56 -18.08 18.41
N CYS A 171 -25.56 -17.36 18.92
CA CYS A 171 -25.79 -16.23 19.82
C CYS A 171 -26.32 -15.01 19.05
N LYS A 172 -27.19 -14.25 19.71
CA LYS A 172 -27.44 -12.86 19.32
C LYS A 172 -26.33 -12.04 19.96
N VAL A 173 -25.50 -11.45 19.12
CA VAL A 173 -24.43 -10.51 19.50
C VAL A 173 -25.05 -9.15 19.80
#